data_AF-A0ABD4BCC3-F1
#
_entry.id   AF-A0ABD4BCC3-F1
#
_cell.length_a   1.000
_cell.length_b   1.000
_cell.length_c   1.000
_cell.angle_alpha   90.00
_cell.angle_beta   90.00
_cell.angle_gamma   90.00
#
_symmetry.space_group_name_H-M   'P 1'
#
loop_
_entity.id
_entity.type
_entity.pdbx_description
1 polymer ?
#
loop_
_entity_poly.entity_id
_entity_poly.type
_entity_poly.pdbx_seq_one_letter_code
_entity_poly.pdbx_strand_id
1 'polypeptide(L)'
;MVPGLSLPSAQTVVAERDRGQWFAYRLEIIARMQVPTQAADGLEIGVASEWFVFRGKARRDGRQASMEALLYVRDDSVPHVIWSRIGV
;
A
#
# COMPACT_ATOMS: atom_id res chain seq x y z
N MET A 1 -13.65 -0.13 4.47
CA MET A 1 -14.35 -1.05 3.53
C MET A 1 -14.96 -0.21 2.42
N VAL A 2 -14.93 -0.67 1.17
CA VAL A 2 -15.56 0.05 0.04
C VAL A 2 -17.03 -0.37 -0.03
N PRO A 3 -18.01 0.53 0.17
CA PRO A 3 -19.42 0.18 0.06
C PRO A 3 -19.76 -0.37 -1.33
N GLY A 4 -20.55 -1.44 -1.39
CA GLY A 4 -20.97 -2.06 -2.65
C GLY A 4 -19.91 -2.89 -3.38
N LEU A 5 -18.66 -2.96 -2.87
CA LEU A 5 -17.63 -3.82 -3.45
C LEU A 5 -17.82 -5.27 -3.01
N SER A 6 -18.14 -6.14 -3.96
CA SER A 6 -18.19 -7.58 -3.70
C SER A 6 -16.79 -8.17 -3.50
N LEU A 7 -16.66 -9.22 -2.68
CA LEU A 7 -15.39 -9.92 -2.49
C LEU A 7 -14.84 -10.49 -3.82
N PRO A 8 -15.64 -11.13 -4.70
CA PRO A 8 -15.16 -11.56 -6.00
C PRO A 8 -14.61 -10.40 -6.86
N SER A 9 -15.31 -9.27 -6.91
CA SER A 9 -14.84 -8.08 -7.65
C SER A 9 -13.52 -7.56 -7.08
N ALA A 10 -13.39 -7.50 -5.75
CA ALA A 10 -12.14 -7.10 -5.10
C ALA A 10 -10.98 -8.03 -5.46
N GLN A 11 -11.21 -9.34 -5.48
CA GLN A 11 -10.22 -10.34 -5.87
C GLN A 11 -9.80 -10.19 -7.34
N THR A 12 -10.74 -9.91 -8.25
CA THR A 12 -10.43 -9.65 -9.66
C THR A 12 -9.52 -8.43 -9.81
N VAL A 13 -9.84 -7.31 -9.16
CA VAL A 13 -9.02 -6.09 -9.21
C VAL A 13 -7.60 -6.34 -8.69
N VAL A 14 -7.45 -7.10 -7.60
CA VAL A 14 -6.13 -7.50 -7.08
C VAL A 14 -5.39 -8.40 -8.06
N ALA A 15 -6.07 -9.37 -8.66
CA ALA A 15 -5.45 -10.30 -9.60
C ALA A 15 -5.00 -9.61 -10.91
N GLU A 16 -5.73 -8.61 -11.39
CA GLU A 16 -5.30 -7.78 -12.52
C GLU A 16 -4.00 -7.02 -12.20
N ARG A 17 -3.96 -6.35 -11.04
CA ARG A 17 -2.77 -5.64 -10.56
C ARG A 17 -1.55 -6.57 -10.49
N ASP A 18 -1.73 -7.75 -9.90
CA ASP A 18 -0.65 -8.72 -9.69
C ASP A 18 -0.13 -9.32 -11.01
N ARG A 19 -0.93 -9.26 -12.09
CA ARG A 19 -0.50 -9.61 -13.46
C ARG A 19 0.14 -8.45 -14.22
N GLY A 20 0.39 -7.31 -13.57
CA GLY A 20 1.02 -6.14 -14.18
C GLY A 20 0.05 -5.14 -14.80
N GLN A 21 -1.26 -5.32 -14.65
CA GLN A 21 -2.25 -4.33 -15.08
C GLN A 21 -2.40 -3.26 -13.99
N TRP A 22 -1.36 -2.46 -13.81
CA TRP A 22 -1.32 -1.41 -12.80
C TRP A 22 -2.38 -0.31 -13.05
N PHE A 23 -2.57 0.53 -12.04
CA PHE A 23 -3.50 1.65 -12.09
C PHE A 23 -2.69 2.93 -12.21
N ALA A 24 -2.93 3.71 -13.26
CA ALA A 24 -2.25 4.99 -13.46
C ALA A 24 -2.93 6.13 -12.69
N TYR A 25 -4.24 6.00 -12.42
CA TYR A 25 -5.02 7.01 -11.73
C TYR A 25 -6.22 6.42 -10.98
N ARG A 26 -6.78 7.20 -10.06
CA ARG A 26 -7.92 6.80 -9.20
C ARG A 26 -9.12 6.27 -9.97
N LEU A 27 -9.47 6.90 -11.10
CA LEU A 27 -10.66 6.53 -11.88
C LEU A 27 -10.56 5.10 -12.45
N GLU A 28 -9.36 4.62 -12.77
CA GLU A 28 -9.16 3.24 -13.24
C GLU A 28 -9.50 2.21 -12.17
N ILE A 29 -9.12 2.48 -10.91
CA ILE A 29 -9.46 1.59 -9.80
C ILE A 29 -10.99 1.51 -9.64
N ILE A 30 -11.67 2.66 -9.70
CA ILE A 30 -13.13 2.74 -9.55
C ILE A 30 -13.84 2.00 -10.68
N ALA A 31 -13.41 2.21 -11.92
CA ALA A 31 -13.99 1.53 -13.08
C ALA A 31 -13.87 0.00 -12.96
N ARG A 32 -12.72 -0.51 -12.52
CA ARG A 32 -12.46 -1.95 -12.42
C ARG A 32 -13.09 -2.60 -11.18
N MET A 33 -13.33 -1.84 -10.11
CA MET A 33 -14.11 -2.29 -8.96
C MET A 33 -15.59 -2.55 -9.31
N GLN A 34 -16.09 -1.98 -10.42
CA GLN A 34 -17.48 -2.11 -10.86
C GLN A 34 -18.51 -1.71 -9.79
N VAL A 35 -18.14 -0.76 -8.94
CA VAL A 35 -19.02 -0.17 -7.92
C VAL A 35 -19.74 1.05 -8.51
N PRO A 36 -20.96 1.38 -8.04
CA PRO A 36 -21.62 2.63 -8.43
C PRO A 36 -20.75 3.84 -8.11
N THR A 37 -20.70 4.83 -9.01
CA THR A 37 -19.89 6.06 -8.82
C THR A 37 -20.18 6.74 -7.49
N GLN A 38 -21.46 6.79 -7.08
CA GLN A 38 -21.88 7.34 -5.78
C GLN A 38 -21.24 6.64 -4.57
N ALA A 39 -20.99 5.33 -4.67
CA ALA A 39 -20.31 4.57 -3.62
C ALA A 39 -18.79 4.86 -3.61
N ALA A 40 -18.25 5.36 -4.71
CA ALA A 40 -16.85 5.71 -4.86
C ALA A 40 -16.54 7.18 -4.51
N ASP A 41 -17.53 8.07 -4.45
CA ASP A 41 -17.33 9.51 -4.22
C ASP A 41 -16.64 9.83 -2.87
N GLY A 42 -16.81 8.97 -1.86
CA GLY A 42 -16.17 9.10 -0.54
C GLY A 42 -14.91 8.26 -0.33
N LEU A 43 -14.43 7.56 -1.36
CA LEU A 43 -13.30 6.65 -1.20
C LEU A 43 -11.95 7.38 -1.31
N GLU A 44 -11.24 7.46 -0.20
CA GLU A 44 -9.83 7.86 -0.17
C GLU A 44 -8.96 6.72 -0.71
N ILE A 45 -8.63 6.81 -1.99
CA ILE A 45 -7.79 5.81 -2.68
C ILE A 45 -6.79 6.51 -3.59
N GLY A 46 -5.53 6.09 -3.46
CA GLY A 46 -4.41 6.54 -4.28
C GLY A 46 -3.81 5.38 -5.07
N VAL A 47 -3.04 5.72 -6.10
CA VAL A 47 -2.23 4.77 -6.91
C VAL A 47 -0.78 4.69 -6.46
N ALA A 48 -0.40 5.55 -5.53
CA ALA A 48 0.93 5.63 -4.93
C ALA A 48 0.79 5.89 -3.42
N SER A 49 1.87 5.64 -2.68
CA SER A 49 1.96 5.93 -1.25
C SER A 49 3.18 6.80 -0.99
N GLU A 50 3.03 7.77 -0.09
CA GLU A 50 4.16 8.47 0.52
C GLU A 50 4.61 7.81 1.83
N TRP A 51 3.85 6.83 2.33
CA TRP A 51 4.05 6.19 3.63
C TRP A 51 4.43 4.73 3.47
N PHE A 52 5.51 4.34 4.15
CA PHE A 52 6.06 2.99 4.05
C PHE A 52 6.45 2.47 5.42
N VAL A 53 6.18 1.18 5.68
CA VAL A 53 6.75 0.48 6.84
C VAL A 53 7.97 -0.29 6.39
N PHE A 54 9.14 0.10 6.88
CA PHE A 54 10.38 -0.64 6.68
C PHE A 54 10.51 -1.73 7.74
N ARG A 55 10.85 -2.96 7.31
CA ARG A 55 11.14 -4.09 8.19
C ARG A 55 12.48 -4.71 7.81
N GLY A 56 13.45 -4.61 8.72
CA GLY A 56 14.80 -5.10 8.55
C GLY A 56 15.16 -6.21 9.53
N LYS A 57 16.09 -7.08 9.13
CA LYS A 57 16.74 -8.05 10.03
C LYS A 57 18.25 -7.95 9.82
N ALA A 58 19.00 -7.86 10.90
CA ALA A 58 20.46 -7.89 10.91
C ALA A 58 20.94 -9.06 11.75
N ARG A 59 22.05 -9.68 11.37
CA ARG A 59 22.67 -10.78 12.11
C ARG A 59 24.16 -10.57 12.26
N ARG A 60 24.68 -10.74 13.47
CA ARG A 60 26.12 -10.69 13.76
C ARG A 60 26.43 -11.63 14.90
N ASP A 61 27.47 -12.47 14.73
CA ASP A 61 28.00 -13.37 15.77
C ASP A 61 26.91 -14.21 16.47
N GLY A 62 25.98 -14.77 15.68
CA GLY A 62 24.87 -15.59 16.18
C GLY A 62 23.69 -14.81 16.79
N ARG A 63 23.81 -13.49 16.99
CA ARG A 63 22.73 -12.61 17.45
C ARG A 63 21.96 -12.06 16.27
N GLN A 64 20.64 -12.07 16.35
CA GLN A 64 19.76 -11.43 15.39
C GLN A 64 19.14 -10.19 16.03
N ALA A 65 19.01 -9.12 15.25
CA ALA A 65 18.20 -7.96 15.60
C ALA A 65 17.18 -7.74 14.48
N SER A 66 15.97 -7.35 14.86
CA SER A 66 14.91 -6.90 13.96
C SER A 66 14.71 -5.40 14.13
N MET A 67 14.32 -4.74 13.05
CA MET A 67 13.99 -3.33 13.04
C MET A 67 12.66 -3.13 12.32
N GLU A 68 11.84 -2.23 12.84
CA GLU A 68 10.69 -1.68 12.14
C GLU A 68 10.78 -0.15 12.17
N ALA A 69 10.44 0.51 11.07
CA ALA A 69 10.39 1.97 11.00
C ALA A 69 9.25 2.43 10.11
N LEU A 70 8.62 3.55 10.48
CA LEU A 70 7.71 4.27 9.59
C LEU A 70 8.49 5.32 8.82
N LEU A 71 8.40 5.25 7.51
CA LEU A 71 9.05 6.14 6.56
C LEU A 71 8.01 7.03 5.89
N TYR A 72 8.40 8.28 5.67
CA TYR A 72 7.71 9.23 4.81
C TYR A 72 8.61 9.59 3.62
N VAL A 73 8.11 9.44 2.40
CA VAL A 73 8.84 9.64 1.13
C VAL A 73 7.98 10.47 0.19
N ARG A 74 8.50 11.60 -0.28
CA ARG A 74 7.81 12.50 -1.24
C ARG A 74 8.80 12.97 -2.29
N ASP A 75 8.37 13.11 -3.55
CA ASP A 75 9.11 13.76 -4.63
C ASP A 75 10.58 13.30 -4.76
N ASP A 76 10.80 11.98 -4.77
CA ASP A 76 12.13 11.34 -4.85
C ASP A 76 13.12 11.75 -3.74
N SER A 77 12.60 12.25 -2.62
CA SER A 77 13.41 12.63 -1.47
C SER A 77 14.06 11.43 -0.80
N VAL A 78 15.13 11.71 -0.05
CA VAL A 78 15.61 10.76 0.96
C VAL A 78 14.45 10.45 1.93
N PRO A 79 14.21 9.17 2.28
CA PRO A 79 13.15 8.82 3.21
C PRO A 79 13.34 9.47 4.59
N HIS A 80 12.29 10.10 5.10
CA HIS A 80 12.24 10.62 6.46
C HIS A 80 11.79 9.51 7.41
N VAL A 81 12.63 9.18 8.40
CA VAL A 81 12.27 8.23 9.46
C VAL A 81 11.43 8.95 10.51
N ILE A 82 10.15 8.61 10.60
CA ILE A 82 9.21 9.20 11.57
C ILE A 82 9.37 8.55 12.93
N TRP A 83 9.50 7.22 12.95
CA TRP A 83 9.87 6.47 14.14
C TRP A 83 10.60 5.19 13.74
N SER A 84 11.36 4.63 14.68
CA SER A 84 11.98 3.31 14.56
C SER A 84 11.94 2.56 15.89
N ARG A 85 11.79 1.24 15.82
CA ARG A 85 11.95 0.31 16.95
C ARG A 85 12.93 -0.79 16.57
N ILE A 86 13.76 -1.18 17.52
CA ILE A 86 14.66 -2.33 17.41
C ILE A 86 14.14 -3.42 18.36
N GLY A 87 13.95 -4.62 17.84
CA GLY A 87 13.66 -5.82 18.63
C GLY A 87 14.86 -6.77 18.60
N VAL A 88 15.26 -7.28 19.76
CA VAL A 88 16.31 -8.30 19.92
C VAL A 88 15.71 -9.68 20.14
#